data_AF-A0A2D0K837-F1
#
_entry.id   AF-A0A2D0K837-F1
#
_cell.length_a   1.000
_cell.length_b   1.000
_cell.length_c   1.000
_cell.angle_alpha   90.00
_cell.angle_beta   90.00
_cell.angle_gamma   90.00
#
_symmetry.space_group_name_H-M   'P 1'
#
loop_
_entity.id
_entity.type
_entity.pdbx_description
1 polymer ?
#
loop_
_entity_poly.entity_id
_entity_poly.type
_entity_poly.pdbx_seq_one_letter_code
_entity_poly.pdbx_strand_id
1 'polypeptide(L)'
;MKQIYMTRSGGSVRSILTVYSDGTKFKLHYLILGRTNPTKAEKAKGVKSQRFEILNNEFLFDSVNDINFIMLPVQKLTNRFKNEYLYRNKKDEI
;
A
#
# COMPACT_ATOMS: atom_id res chain seq x y z
N MET A 1 -12.27 6.89 10.52
CA MET A 1 -10.90 7.26 10.11
C MET A 1 -10.91 7.91 8.74
N LYS A 2 -10.08 8.93 8.51
CA LYS A 2 -9.90 9.60 7.20
C LYS A 2 -8.62 9.10 6.55
N GLN A 3 -8.58 9.06 5.21
CA GLN A 3 -7.35 8.75 4.50
C GLN A 3 -6.35 9.90 4.71
N ILE A 4 -5.16 9.58 5.23
CA ILE A 4 -4.12 10.58 5.52
C ILE A 4 -2.90 10.44 4.61
N TYR A 5 -2.69 9.27 4.02
CA TYR A 5 -1.57 9.01 3.12
C TYR A 5 -1.91 7.90 2.14
N MET A 6 -1.39 8.00 0.92
CA MET A 6 -1.47 6.94 -0.07
C MET A 6 -0.20 6.93 -0.90
N THR A 7 0.38 5.76 -1.08
CA THR A 7 1.51 5.56 -1.98
C THR A 7 1.36 4.29 -2.79
N ARG A 8 1.99 4.26 -3.95
CA ARG A 8 1.91 3.13 -4.89
C ARG A 8 3.24 2.93 -5.59
N SER A 9 3.55 1.66 -5.85
CA SER A 9 4.61 1.24 -6.76
C SER A 9 4.03 0.28 -7.80
N GLY A 10 4.57 0.26 -9.01
CA GLY A 10 3.91 -0.49 -10.07
C GLY A 10 4.76 -0.94 -11.25
N GLY A 11 4.09 -1.77 -12.05
CA GLY A 11 4.52 -2.48 -13.25
C GLY A 11 3.49 -3.59 -13.51
N SER A 12 3.96 -4.79 -13.85
CA SER A 12 3.13 -6.00 -13.91
C SER A 12 2.48 -6.33 -12.56
N VAL A 13 3.23 -6.20 -11.47
CA VAL A 13 2.70 -6.22 -10.10
C VAL A 13 2.56 -4.78 -9.60
N ARG A 14 1.38 -4.41 -9.12
CA ARG A 14 1.10 -3.10 -8.53
C ARG A 14 0.89 -3.29 -7.03
N SER A 15 1.63 -2.56 -6.22
CA SER A 15 1.47 -2.53 -4.77
C SER A 15 0.99 -1.15 -4.35
N ILE A 16 0.04 -1.11 -3.43
CA ILE A 16 -0.61 0.09 -2.94
C ILE A 16 -0.61 0.00 -1.41
N LEU A 17 -0.25 1.10 -0.77
CA LEU A 17 -0.44 1.32 0.66
C LEU A 17 -1.33 2.54 0.82
N THR A 18 -2.46 2.35 1.49
CA THR A 18 -3.35 3.43 1.90
C THR A 18 -3.40 3.47 3.42
N VAL A 19 -3.16 4.64 3.99
CA VAL A 19 -3.13 4.85 5.45
C VAL A 19 -4.29 5.74 5.83
N TYR A 20 -5.05 5.30 6.83
CA TYR A 20 -6.13 6.05 7.43
C TYR A 20 -5.83 6.33 8.90
N SER A 21 -6.27 7.48 9.39
CA SER A 21 -6.20 7.82 10.81
C SER A 21 -7.38 8.70 11.21
N ASP A 22 -7.74 8.66 12.49
CA ASP A 22 -8.65 9.60 13.14
C ASP A 22 -7.93 10.58 14.09
N GLY A 23 -6.59 10.58 14.09
CA GLY A 23 -5.75 11.36 14.99
C GLY A 23 -5.16 10.55 16.15
N THR A 24 -5.77 9.41 16.49
CA THR A 24 -5.24 8.50 17.53
C THR A 24 -4.89 7.17 16.90
N LYS A 25 -5.86 6.52 16.27
CA LYS A 25 -5.71 5.18 15.70
C LYS A 25 -5.24 5.25 14.26
N PHE A 26 -4.59 4.18 13.81
CA PHE A 26 -4.08 4.04 12.45
C PHE A 26 -4.62 2.75 11.82
N LYS A 27 -4.99 2.84 10.54
CA LYS A 27 -5.30 1.70 9.69
C LYS A 27 -4.41 1.72 8.47
N LEU A 28 -3.60 0.70 8.28
CA LEU A 28 -2.73 0.52 7.11
C LEU A 28 -3.33 -0.57 6.24
N HIS A 29 -3.76 -0.20 5.04
CA HIS A 29 -4.31 -1.11 4.04
C HIS A 29 -3.30 -1.35 2.93
N TYR A 30 -2.92 -2.61 2.74
CA TYR A 30 -2.02 -3.05 1.68
C TYR A 30 -2.80 -3.82 0.62
N LEU A 31 -2.69 -3.36 -0.63
CA LEU A 31 -3.28 -4.02 -1.79
C LEU A 31 -2.20 -4.31 -2.83
N ILE A 32 -2.04 -5.58 -3.20
CA ILE A 32 -1.15 -6.03 -4.27
C ILE A 32 -2.01 -6.61 -5.39
N LEU A 33 -1.83 -6.09 -6.59
CA LEU A 33 -2.53 -6.50 -7.80
C LEU A 33 -1.55 -7.07 -8.82
N GLY A 34 -1.75 -8.34 -9.17
CA GLY A 34 -1.12 -8.98 -10.31
C GLY A 34 -1.73 -8.51 -11.62
N ARG A 35 -1.13 -8.93 -12.74
CA ARG A 35 -1.69 -8.74 -14.07
C ARG A 35 -1.58 -10.04 -14.84
N THR A 36 -2.67 -10.52 -15.42
CA THR A 36 -2.63 -11.69 -16.29
C THR A 36 -1.80 -11.37 -17.54
N ASN A 37 -1.11 -12.39 -18.06
CA ASN A 37 -0.35 -12.27 -19.29
C ASN A 37 -0.91 -13.24 -20.33
N PRO A 38 -1.97 -12.84 -21.07
CA PRO A 38 -2.52 -13.67 -22.12
C PRO A 38 -1.46 -13.98 -23.18
N THR A 39 -1.50 -15.21 -23.69
CA THR A 39 -0.66 -15.68 -24.78
C THR A 39 -0.94 -14.91 -26.08
N LYS A 40 -0.06 -15.05 -27.09
CA LYS A 40 -0.28 -14.43 -28.41
C LYS A 40 -1.59 -14.88 -29.05
N ALA A 41 -1.95 -16.16 -28.93
CA ALA A 41 -3.19 -16.71 -29.47
C ALA A 41 -4.43 -16.14 -28.77
N GLU A 42 -4.39 -15.98 -27.45
CA GLU A 42 -5.48 -15.36 -26.70
C GLU A 42 -5.63 -13.88 -27.02
N LYS A 43 -4.52 -13.15 -27.18
CA LYS A 43 -4.53 -11.74 -27.63
C LYS A 43 -5.13 -11.60 -29.03
N ALA A 44 -4.83 -12.52 -29.94
CA ALA A 44 -5.44 -12.55 -31.28
C ALA A 44 -6.95 -12.80 -31.24
N LYS A 45 -7.45 -13.50 -30.20
CA LYS A 45 -8.87 -13.67 -29.90
C LYS A 45 -9.48 -12.50 -29.10
N GLY A 46 -8.73 -11.42 -28.87
CA GLY A 46 -9.19 -10.24 -28.15
C GLY A 46 -9.11 -10.31 -26.62
N VAL A 47 -8.50 -11.36 -26.05
CA VAL A 47 -8.34 -11.49 -24.59
C VAL A 47 -7.37 -10.43 -24.08
N LYS A 48 -7.85 -9.57 -23.19
CA LYS A 48 -7.07 -8.50 -22.58
C LYS A 48 -6.45 -8.95 -21.26
N SER A 49 -5.28 -8.42 -20.94
CA SER A 49 -4.72 -8.56 -19.59
C SER A 49 -5.66 -7.96 -18.54
N GLN A 50 -5.93 -8.73 -17.49
CA GLN A 50 -6.78 -8.35 -16.37
C GLN A 50 -5.93 -8.22 -15.10
N ARG A 51 -6.39 -7.39 -14.16
CA ARG A 51 -5.78 -7.30 -12.82
C ARG A 51 -6.47 -8.31 -11.91
N PHE A 52 -5.71 -8.92 -11.02
CA PHE A 52 -6.23 -9.82 -9.99
C PHE A 52 -5.55 -9.52 -8.66
N GLU A 53 -6.26 -9.77 -7.56
CA GLU A 53 -5.72 -9.56 -6.21
C GLU A 53 -4.72 -10.65 -5.85
N ILE A 54 -3.53 -10.23 -5.41
CA ILE A 54 -2.50 -11.11 -4.83
C ILE A 54 -2.55 -11.01 -3.30
N LEU A 55 -2.78 -9.81 -2.77
CA LEU A 55 -2.84 -9.55 -1.34
C LEU A 55 -3.77 -8.37 -1.08
N ASN A 56 -4.60 -8.47 -0.04
CA ASN A 56 -5.54 -7.44 0.37
C ASN A 56 -5.68 -7.50 1.90
N ASN A 57 -4.73 -6.89 2.61
CA ASN A 57 -4.63 -6.99 4.06
C ASN A 57 -4.72 -5.63 4.73
N GLU A 58 -5.38 -5.61 5.88
CA GLU A 58 -5.53 -4.43 6.71
C GLU A 58 -4.90 -4.66 8.08
N PHE A 59 -4.19 -3.66 8.58
CA PHE A 59 -3.58 -3.67 9.90
C PHE A 59 -4.09 -2.46 10.69
N LEU A 60 -4.59 -2.71 11.90
CA LEU A 60 -5.15 -1.71 12.79
C LEU A 60 -4.23 -1.54 13.99
N PHE A 61 -3.97 -0.29 14.37
CA PHE A 61 -3.11 0.08 15.48
C PHE A 61 -3.79 1.18 16.29
N ASP A 62 -3.67 1.12 17.62
CA ASP A 62 -4.28 2.11 18.50
C ASP A 62 -3.48 3.42 18.54
N SER A 63 -2.18 3.37 18.26
CA SER A 63 -1.31 4.53 18.09
C SER A 63 -0.23 4.29 17.02
N VAL A 64 0.46 5.36 16.61
CA VAL A 64 1.62 5.27 15.71
C VAL A 64 2.81 4.52 16.34
N ASN A 65 2.92 4.56 17.66
CA ASN A 65 4.02 3.92 18.39
C ASN A 65 3.88 2.39 18.44
N ASP A 66 2.66 1.87 18.25
CA ASP A 66 2.37 0.43 18.20
C ASP A 66 2.75 -0.19 16.85
N ILE A 67 3.08 0.64 15.85
CA ILE A 67 3.37 0.18 14.50
C ILE A 67 4.80 -0.39 14.45
N ASN A 68 4.92 -1.71 14.46
CA ASN A 68 6.18 -2.38 14.12
C ASN A 68 6.38 -2.42 12.59
N PHE A 69 6.99 -1.35 12.06
CA PHE A 69 7.21 -1.18 10.62
C PHE A 69 8.01 -2.32 9.95
N ILE A 70 8.83 -3.05 10.69
CA ILE A 70 9.66 -4.15 10.16
C ILE A 70 8.81 -5.38 9.83
N MET A 71 7.71 -5.59 10.57
CA MET A 71 6.81 -6.73 10.37
C MET A 71 5.75 -6.49 9.29
N LEU A 72 5.61 -5.26 8.80
CA LEU A 72 4.60 -4.91 7.81
C LEU A 72 4.97 -5.39 6.40
N PRO A 73 3.97 -5.71 5.56
CA PRO A 73 4.23 -6.11 4.19
C PRO A 73 4.72 -4.93 3.35
N VAL A 74 5.26 -5.22 2.16
CA VAL A 74 5.68 -4.22 1.16
C VAL A 74 6.58 -3.12 1.75
N GLN A 75 7.72 -3.55 2.31
CA GLN A 75 8.71 -2.70 3.00
C GLN A 75 9.06 -1.41 2.25
N LYS A 76 9.12 -1.43 0.92
CA LYS A 76 9.35 -0.24 0.10
C LYS A 76 8.31 0.87 0.33
N LEU A 77 7.02 0.51 0.40
CA LEU A 77 5.94 1.48 0.60
C LEU A 77 5.82 1.88 2.08
N THR A 78 6.03 0.92 2.98
CA THR A 78 6.09 1.16 4.43
C THR A 78 7.17 2.18 4.79
N ASN A 79 8.38 2.02 4.22
CA ASN A 79 9.48 2.96 4.43
C ASN A 79 9.19 4.35 3.83
N ARG A 80 8.49 4.42 2.68
CA ARG A 80 8.06 5.72 2.13
C ARG A 80 7.10 6.43 3.07
N PHE A 81 6.08 5.73 3.58
CA PHE A 81 5.16 6.32 4.57
C PHE A 81 5.91 6.82 5.81
N LYS A 82 6.80 6.00 6.36
CA LYS A 82 7.63 6.37 7.52
C LYS A 82 8.45 7.64 7.25
N ASN A 83 9.14 7.71 6.11
CA ASN A 83 10.03 8.81 5.75
C ASN A 83 9.33 10.09 5.32
N GLU A 84 8.27 9.97 4.52
CA GLU A 84 7.62 11.12 3.88
C GLU A 84 6.55 11.74 4.79
N TYR A 85 5.88 10.93 5.61
CA TYR A 85 4.77 11.41 6.44
C TYR A 85 5.17 11.54 7.92
N LEU A 86 5.67 10.46 8.53
CA LEU A 86 5.93 10.47 9.98
C LEU A 86 7.14 11.33 10.36
N TYR A 87 8.25 11.23 9.62
CA TYR A 87 9.44 12.01 9.92
C TYR A 87 9.34 13.49 9.52
N ARG A 88 8.52 13.84 8.52
CA ARG A 88 8.28 15.25 8.18
C ARG A 88 7.44 15.95 9.24
N ASN A 89 6.31 15.35 9.64
CA ASN A 89 5.44 15.95 10.65
C ASN A 89 6.11 16.09 12.04
N LYS A 90 7.05 15.21 12.40
CA LYS A 90 7.84 15.36 13.64
C LYS A 90 8.81 16.55 13.64
N LYS A 91 9.16 17.08 12.47
CA LYS A 91 10.13 18.18 12.36
C LYS A 91 9.47 19.55 12.51
N ASP A 92 8.16 19.63 12.32
CA ASP A 92 7.37 20.86 12.47
C ASP A 92 6.85 21.07 13.91
N GLU A 93 7.16 20.15 14.84
CA GLU A 93 6.81 20.23 16.27
C GLU A 93 7.98 20.69 17.17
N ILE A 94 9.10 21.17 16.60
CA ILE A 94 10.29 21.66 17.34
C ILE A 94 10.52 23.15 17.08
#